data_AF-A0A356E794-F1
#
_entry.id   AF-A0A356E794-F1
#
_cell.length_a   1.000
_cell.length_b   1.000
_cell.length_c   1.000
_cell.angle_alpha   90.00
_cell.angle_beta   90.00
_cell.angle_gamma   90.00
#
_symmetry.space_group_name_H-M   'P 1'
#
loop_
_entity.id
_entity.type
_entity.pdbx_description
1 polymer ?
#
loop_
_entity_poly.entity_id
_entity_poly.type
_entity_poly.pdbx_seq_one_letter_code
_entity_poly.pdbx_strand_id
1 'polypeptide(L)'
;TKQQVYQLSDVVDKLNIPVLCYGLRTDFQANLFEGSQYLLAWADQLEELKTICYCGRKANFVLRLNTRGDVVKDGEQIQIGGNDSYMSVCRRHYKEKIGN
;
A
#
# COMPACT_ATOMS: atom_id res chain seq x y z
N THR A 1 2.53 8.44 10.86
CA THR A 1 1.39 8.57 11.81
C THR A 1 0.49 9.72 11.40
N LYS A 2 -0.73 9.82 11.97
CA LYS A 2 -1.64 10.97 11.74
C LYS A 2 -0.96 12.33 11.94
N GLN A 3 -0.25 12.47 13.06
CA GLN A 3 0.37 13.74 13.46
C GLN A 3 1.41 14.20 12.45
N GLN A 4 2.24 13.30 11.94
CA GLN A 4 3.24 13.64 10.92
C GLN A 4 2.57 14.15 9.65
N VAL A 5 1.50 13.50 9.19
CA VAL A 5 0.80 13.95 7.97
C VAL A 5 0.19 15.33 8.14
N TYR A 6 -0.36 15.63 9.32
CA TYR A 6 -0.86 16.99 9.62
C TYR A 6 0.27 18.03 9.66
N GLN A 7 1.45 17.67 10.17
CA GLN A 7 2.61 18.56 10.15
C GLN A 7 3.10 18.84 8.71
N LEU A 8 2.94 17.88 7.79
CA LEU A 8 3.27 18.10 6.39
C LEU A 8 2.31 19.10 5.72
N SER A 9 1.01 19.09 6.03
CA SER A 9 0.09 20.11 5.51
C SER A 9 0.44 21.50 6.06
N ASP A 10 0.86 21.60 7.32
CA ASP A 10 1.35 22.85 7.91
C ASP A 10 2.57 23.43 7.15
N VAL A 11 3.46 22.58 6.63
CA VAL A 11 4.60 23.03 5.80
C VAL A 11 4.11 23.62 4.49
N VAL A 12 3.13 22.98 3.84
CA VAL A 12 2.54 23.50 2.59
C VAL A 12 1.85 24.83 2.86
N ASP A 13 0.95 24.89 3.85
CA ASP A 13 0.08 26.04 4.08
C ASP A 13 0.83 27.25 4.67
N LYS A 14 1.73 27.03 5.64
CA LYS A 14 2.39 28.12 6.38
C LYS A 14 3.68 28.57 5.74
N LEU A 15 4.40 27.66 5.08
CA LEU A 15 5.71 27.95 4.50
C LEU A 15 5.66 28.07 2.98
N ASN A 16 4.54 27.71 2.34
CA ASN A 16 4.37 27.71 0.88
C ASN A 16 5.44 26.84 0.17
N ILE A 17 5.79 25.70 0.79
CA ILE A 17 6.75 24.74 0.25
C ILE A 17 6.01 23.46 -0.14
N PRO A 18 6.06 23.02 -1.41
CA PRO A 18 5.45 21.76 -1.83
C PRO A 18 6.07 20.55 -1.12
N VAL A 19 5.22 19.63 -0.66
CA VAL A 19 5.62 18.36 -0.04
C VAL A 19 5.19 17.20 -0.92
N LEU A 20 6.16 16.38 -1.33
CA LEU A 20 5.89 15.15 -2.08
C LEU A 20 6.04 13.93 -1.16
N CYS A 21 5.02 13.07 -1.15
CA CYS A 21 5.00 11.82 -0.39
C CYS A 21 4.86 10.62 -1.33
N TYR A 22 5.65 9.57 -1.09
CA TYR A 22 5.57 8.30 -1.81
C TYR A 22 5.40 7.16 -0.82
N GLY A 23 4.50 6.21 -1.12
CA GLY A 23 4.28 5.09 -0.22
C GLY A 23 3.27 4.08 -0.75
N LEU A 24 3.21 2.93 -0.05
CA LEU A 24 2.21 1.90 -0.30
C LEU A 24 0.88 2.30 0.33
N ARG A 25 -0.21 2.08 -0.39
CA ARG A 25 -1.56 2.36 0.12
C ARG A 25 -1.98 1.37 1.20
N THR A 26 -1.83 0.08 0.90
CA THR A 26 -2.31 -1.02 1.73
C THR A 26 -1.23 -2.08 1.94
N ASP A 27 -1.31 -2.79 3.06
CA ASP A 27 -0.53 -3.99 3.32
C ASP A 27 -1.06 -5.24 2.57
N PHE A 28 -0.46 -6.40 2.85
CA PHE A 28 -0.86 -7.68 2.25
C PHE A 28 -2.22 -8.19 2.73
N GLN A 29 -2.73 -7.67 3.86
CA GLN A 29 -4.06 -7.95 4.40
C GLN A 29 -5.11 -6.97 3.86
N ALA A 30 -4.73 -6.12 2.91
CA ALA A 30 -5.55 -5.06 2.32
C ALA A 30 -6.00 -3.96 3.30
N ASN A 31 -5.31 -3.82 4.44
CA ASN A 31 -5.53 -2.71 5.37
C ASN A 31 -4.68 -1.51 4.96
N LEU A 32 -5.20 -0.30 5.17
CA LEU A 32 -4.42 0.92 4.94
C LEU A 32 -3.24 0.99 5.92
N PHE A 33 -2.08 1.41 5.42
CA PHE A 33 -1.02 1.86 6.31
C PHE A 33 -1.47 3.14 7.02
N GLU A 34 -1.17 3.27 8.31
CA GLU A 34 -1.64 4.37 9.15
C GLU A 34 -1.34 5.75 8.53
N GLY A 35 -0.10 5.99 8.08
CA GLY A 35 0.27 7.23 7.41
C GLY A 35 -0.46 7.43 6.08
N SER A 36 -0.53 6.38 5.27
CA SER A 36 -1.20 6.40 3.97
C SER A 36 -2.69 6.71 4.07
N GLN A 37 -3.36 6.27 5.13
CA GLN A 37 -4.76 6.60 5.40
C GLN A 37 -4.98 8.12 5.44
N TYR A 38 -4.12 8.85 6.14
CA TYR A 38 -4.24 10.30 6.27
C TYR A 38 -3.73 11.04 5.02
N LEU A 39 -2.68 10.53 4.38
CA LEU A 39 -2.21 11.10 3.10
C LEU A 39 -3.29 11.03 2.02
N LEU A 40 -4.03 9.91 1.94
CA LEU A 40 -5.16 9.77 1.01
C LEU A 40 -6.34 10.70 1.35
N ALA A 41 -6.51 11.08 2.62
CA ALA A 41 -7.62 11.90 3.05
C ALA A 41 -7.36 13.40 2.88
N TRP A 42 -6.10 13.84 3.01
CA TRP A 42 -5.76 15.26 3.13
C TRP A 42 -4.86 15.80 2.02
N ALA A 43 -4.23 14.96 1.19
CA ALA A 43 -3.39 15.46 0.11
C ALA A 43 -4.21 16.22 -0.94
N ASP A 44 -3.70 17.36 -1.40
CA ASP A 44 -4.32 18.16 -2.46
C ASP A 44 -4.32 17.43 -3.81
N GLN A 45 -3.31 16.59 -4.04
CA GLN A 45 -3.14 15.80 -5.25
C GLN A 45 -2.77 14.35 -4.92
N LEU A 46 -3.38 13.42 -5.64
CA LEU A 46 -3.14 11.98 -5.51
C LEU A 46 -2.84 11.39 -6.88
N GLU A 47 -1.61 10.88 -7.03
CA GLU A 47 -1.19 10.14 -8.22
C GLU A 47 -1.01 8.65 -7.88
N GLU A 48 -1.75 7.79 -8.58
CA GLU A 48 -1.63 6.34 -8.42
C GLU A 48 -0.67 5.78 -9.46
N LEU A 49 0.45 5.21 -9.00
CA LEU A 49 1.33 4.39 -9.83
C LEU A 49 0.64 3.05 -10.13
N LYS A 50 0.37 2.81 -11.41
CA LYS A 50 -0.36 1.61 -11.86
C LYS A 50 0.60 0.45 -12.03
N THR A 51 0.24 -0.69 -11.46
CA THR A 51 0.82 -1.99 -11.80
C THR A 51 -0.23 -2.87 -12.46
N ILE A 52 0.22 -3.94 -13.11
CA ILE A 52 -0.65 -4.84 -13.88
C ILE A 52 -0.67 -6.21 -13.21
N CYS A 53 -1.88 -6.71 -12.95
CA CYS A 53 -2.08 -8.08 -12.52
C CYS A 53 -1.81 -9.01 -13.72
N TYR A 54 -1.42 -10.26 -13.45
CA TYR A 54 -1.18 -11.26 -14.49
C TYR A 54 -2.36 -11.50 -15.45
N CYS A 55 -3.57 -11.05 -15.11
CA CYS A 55 -4.74 -11.09 -15.99
C CYS A 55 -4.95 -9.85 -16.86
N GLY A 56 -3.99 -8.93 -16.89
CA GLY A 56 -4.03 -7.68 -17.66
C GLY A 56 -4.84 -6.55 -17.02
N ARG A 57 -5.53 -6.79 -15.90
CA ARG A 57 -6.26 -5.73 -15.16
C ARG A 57 -5.34 -4.96 -14.21
N LYS A 58 -5.71 -3.72 -13.88
CA LYS A 58 -5.01 -2.91 -12.86
C LYS A 58 -4.87 -3.70 -11.55
N ALA A 59 -3.64 -3.78 -11.05
CA ALA A 59 -3.34 -4.35 -9.74
C ALA A 59 -3.40 -3.28 -8.66
N ASN A 60 -4.14 -3.58 -7.60
CA ASN A 60 -4.41 -2.67 -6.47
C ASN A 60 -4.13 -3.32 -5.11
N PHE A 61 -3.81 -4.61 -5.12
CA PHE A 61 -3.62 -5.46 -3.96
C PHE A 61 -2.25 -6.13 -4.07
N VAL A 62 -1.66 -6.47 -2.93
CA VAL A 62 -0.39 -7.18 -2.87
C VAL A 62 -0.62 -8.48 -2.12
N LEU A 63 -0.19 -9.59 -2.71
CA LEU A 63 -0.09 -10.87 -2.03
C LEU A 63 1.32 -11.02 -1.47
N ARG A 64 1.41 -11.54 -0.26
CA ARG A 64 2.67 -11.99 0.34
C ARG A 64 2.80 -13.49 0.14
N LEU A 65 3.92 -13.94 -0.40
CA LEU A 65 4.22 -15.33 -0.68
C LEU A 65 5.40 -15.78 0.19
N ASN A 66 5.28 -16.93 0.83
CA ASN A 66 6.39 -17.53 1.56
C ASN A 66 7.44 -18.11 0.59
N THR A 67 8.51 -18.70 1.13
CA THR A 67 9.58 -19.33 0.35
C THR A 67 9.15 -20.50 -0.54
N ARG A 68 7.97 -21.08 -0.30
CA ARG A 68 7.38 -22.16 -1.09
C ARG A 68 6.43 -21.65 -2.19
N GLY A 69 6.18 -20.33 -2.24
CA GLY A 69 5.24 -19.71 -3.16
C GLY A 69 3.78 -19.73 -2.67
N ASP A 70 3.52 -20.17 -1.44
CA ASP A 70 2.17 -20.18 -0.86
C ASP A 70 1.80 -18.81 -0.31
N VAL A 71 0.52 -18.47 -0.42
CA VAL A 71 -0.03 -17.19 0.07
C VAL A 71 -0.05 -17.17 1.59
N VAL A 72 0.61 -16.18 2.16
CA VAL A 72 0.58 -15.90 3.60
C VAL A 72 -0.67 -15.08 3.90
N LYS A 73 -1.57 -15.61 4.73
CA LYS A 73 -2.83 -14.96 5.11
C LYS A 73 -2.74 -14.19 6.42
N ASP A 74 -1.93 -14.70 7.37
CA ASP A 74 -1.74 -14.14 8.70
C ASP A 74 -0.23 -13.99 8.99
N GLY A 75 0.15 -12.97 9.75
CA GLY A 75 1.54 -12.69 10.13
C GLY A 75 1.78 -11.19 10.38
N GLU A 76 2.97 -10.84 10.89
CA GLU A 76 3.32 -9.44 11.12
C GLU A 76 3.32 -8.64 9.81
N GLN A 77 2.75 -7.43 9.87
CA GLN A 77 2.56 -6.50 8.76
C GLN A 77 3.89 -6.07 8.11
N ILE A 78 4.99 -6.09 8.89
CA ILE A 78 6.32 -5.65 8.46
C ILE A 78 7.28 -6.81 8.68
N GLN A 79 7.83 -7.37 7.60
CA GLN A 79 9.02 -8.21 7.69
C GLN A 79 10.03 -7.71 6.66
N ILE A 80 11.04 -6.99 7.15
CA ILE A 80 12.19 -6.55 6.37
C ILE A 80 13.22 -7.69 6.44
N GLY A 81 13.55 -8.32 5.32
CA GLY A 81 14.64 -9.31 5.26
C GLY A 81 14.24 -10.80 5.32
N GLY A 82 13.00 -11.17 4.97
CA GLY A 82 12.63 -12.56 4.70
C GLY A 82 12.74 -12.89 3.20
N ASN A 83 13.01 -14.15 2.84
CA ASN A 83 12.94 -14.66 1.45
C ASN A 83 11.49 -14.68 0.88
N ASP A 84 10.61 -13.89 1.46
CA ASP A 84 9.22 -13.76 1.03
C ASP A 84 9.16 -12.87 -0.21
N SER A 85 8.30 -13.22 -1.14
CA SER A 85 8.08 -12.44 -2.36
C SER A 85 6.72 -11.77 -2.32
N TYR A 86 6.62 -10.60 -2.98
CA TYR A 86 5.39 -9.82 -3.07
C TYR A 86 4.89 -9.82 -4.51
N MET A 87 3.60 -10.08 -4.70
CA MET A 87 2.98 -10.10 -6.02
C MET A 87 1.77 -9.16 -6.08
N SER A 88 1.84 -8.18 -6.98
CA SER A 88 0.75 -7.24 -7.22
C SER A 88 -0.36 -7.90 -8.05
N VAL A 89 -1.60 -7.87 -7.55
CA VAL A 89 -2.76 -8.48 -8.18
C VAL A 89 -3.99 -7.58 -8.17
N CYS A 90 -4.96 -7.89 -9.02
CA CYS A 90 -6.27 -7.25 -8.98
C CYS A 90 -7.12 -7.84 -7.85
N ARG A 91 -8.16 -7.10 -7.42
CA ARG A 91 -9.05 -7.50 -6.32
C ARG A 91 -9.63 -8.91 -6.46
N ARG A 92 -9.95 -9.33 -7.70
CA ARG A 92 -10.51 -10.65 -7.99
C ARG A 92 -9.51 -11.75 -7.64
N HIS A 93 -8.30 -11.68 -8.19
CA HIS A 93 -7.26 -12.66 -7.94
C HIS A 93 -6.72 -12.61 -6.51
N TYR A 94 -6.79 -11.45 -5.85
CA TYR A 94 -6.55 -11.38 -4.41
C TYR A 94 -7.53 -12.30 -3.67
N LYS A 95 -8.84 -12.08 -3.80
CA LYS A 95 -9.88 -12.88 -3.12
C LYS A 95 -9.77 -14.38 -3.41
N GLU A 96 -9.60 -14.76 -4.68
CA GLU A 96 -9.42 -16.15 -5.10
C GLU A 96 -8.22 -16.82 -4.42
N LYS A 97 -7.12 -16.08 -4.25
CA LYS A 97 -5.89 -16.58 -3.62
C LYS A 97 -5.96 -16.61 -2.10
N ILE A 98 -6.72 -15.70 -1.47
CA ILE A 98 -6.93 -15.74 -0.02
C ILE A 98 -8.02 -16.75 0.38
N GLY A 99 -8.86 -17.19 -0.56
CA GLY A 99 -9.95 -18.14 -0.33
C GLY A 99 -11.24 -17.53 0.21
N ASN A 100 -11.57 -16.31 -0.21
CA ASN A 100 -12.82 -15.59 0.14
C ASN A 100 -13.74 -15.42 -1.06
#